data_AF-A0A1I7Y428-F1
#
_entry.id   AF-A0A1I7Y428-F1
#
_cell.length_a   1.000
_cell.length_b   1.000
_cell.length_c   1.000
_cell.angle_alpha   90.00
_cell.angle_beta   90.00
_cell.angle_gamma   90.00
#
_symmetry.space_group_name_H-M   'P 1'
#
loop_
_entity.id
_entity.type
_entity.pdbx_description
1 polymer ?
#
loop_
_entity_poly.entity_id
_entity_poly.type
_entity_poly.pdbx_seq_one_letter_code
_entity_poly.pdbx_strand_id
1 'polypeptide(L)'
;MKTLDVNEVIEQARFGRFHWMVMSLCALLLIFDGYDLFIYGVVLPVLMDEWSLTPVQAGALGSYALFGMMFGAFVFGPLADKIGRKKGVTICFALFSLATFLNGFASSPTEFGVYRFLAGLGCGGLMPNAVALMNEYSPKRSRSTLVAIMFSGYSLGGLLSAAIGIYMLPRFGWQSMFFCAAIPLLLLPFIVWKLPESLAFLM
;
A
#
# COMPACT_ATOMS: atom_id res chain seq x y z
N MET A 1 10.97 23.83 36.15
CA MET A 1 10.88 23.59 34.69
C MET A 1 9.69 22.65 34.48
N LYS A 2 8.60 23.09 33.84
CA LYS A 2 7.47 22.21 33.52
C LYS A 2 7.92 21.28 32.39
N THR A 3 8.10 20.01 32.69
CA THR A 3 8.20 18.95 31.69
C THR A 3 6.86 18.91 30.96
N LEU A 4 6.80 19.51 29.77
CA LEU A 4 5.66 19.40 28.88
C LEU A 4 5.54 17.92 28.48
N ASP A 5 4.55 17.24 29.02
CA ASP A 5 4.25 15.86 28.63
C ASP A 5 3.64 15.91 27.22
N VAL A 6 4.43 15.49 26.24
CA VAL A 6 4.07 15.52 24.81
C VAL A 6 2.76 14.76 24.57
N ASN A 7 2.48 13.73 25.39
CA ASN A 7 1.25 12.96 25.30
C ASN A 7 0.01 13.79 25.68
N GLU A 8 0.08 14.65 26.71
CA GLU A 8 -1.06 15.51 27.09
C GLU A 8 -1.36 16.58 26.03
N VAL A 9 -0.32 17.14 25.39
CA VAL A 9 -0.48 18.12 24.31
C VAL A 9 -1.11 17.49 23.06
N ILE A 10 -0.74 16.25 22.72
CA ILE A 10 -1.37 15.49 21.63
C ILE A 10 -2.79 15.07 21.99
N GLU A 11 -3.06 14.68 23.24
CA GLU A 11 -4.41 14.34 23.71
C GLU A 11 -5.36 15.54 23.70
N GLN A 12 -4.86 16.77 23.91
CA GLN A 12 -5.64 18.01 23.88
C GLN A 12 -5.60 18.75 22.53
N ALA A 13 -4.85 18.26 21.54
CA ALA A 13 -4.72 18.91 20.24
C ALA A 13 -6.06 18.93 19.49
N ARG A 14 -6.51 20.13 19.11
CA ARG A 14 -7.70 20.29 18.27
C ARG A 14 -7.46 19.65 16.91
N PHE A 15 -8.45 18.89 16.43
CA PHE A 15 -8.43 18.34 15.08
C PHE A 15 -8.20 19.46 14.07
N GLY A 16 -7.23 19.27 13.18
CA GLY A 16 -6.66 20.36 12.39
C GLY A 16 -6.24 19.91 11.00
N ARG A 17 -5.89 20.87 10.13
CA ARG A 17 -5.51 20.62 8.73
C ARG A 17 -4.37 19.61 8.58
N PHE A 18 -3.45 19.59 9.54
CA PHE A 18 -2.33 18.64 9.57
C PHE A 18 -2.79 17.18 9.72
N HIS A 19 -3.71 16.90 10.66
CA HIS A 19 -4.25 15.56 10.88
C HIS A 19 -5.00 15.04 9.64
N TRP A 20 -5.78 15.91 9.00
CA TRP A 20 -6.45 15.59 7.73
C TRP A 20 -5.44 15.30 6.62
N MET A 21 -4.38 16.09 6.51
CA MET A 21 -3.32 15.86 5.52
C MET A 21 -2.65 14.49 5.71
N VAL A 22 -2.24 14.14 6.94
CA VAL A 22 -1.63 12.84 7.23
C VAL A 22 -2.60 11.70 6.92
N MET A 23 -3.85 11.83 7.34
CA MET A 23 -4.88 10.84 7.04
C MET A 23 -5.10 10.67 5.54
N SER A 24 -5.22 11.77 4.79
CA SER A 24 -5.39 11.71 3.33
C SER A 24 -4.18 11.10 2.62
N LEU A 25 -2.97 11.37 3.08
CA LEU A 25 -1.76 10.74 2.53
C LEU A 25 -1.74 9.24 2.81
N CYS A 26 -2.03 8.82 4.05
CA CYS A 26 -2.11 7.40 4.38
C CYS A 26 -3.25 6.71 3.63
N ALA A 27 -4.42 7.34 3.53
CA ALA A 27 -5.54 6.82 2.75
C ALA A 27 -5.17 6.66 1.27
N LEU A 28 -4.42 7.60 0.70
CA LEU A 28 -3.89 7.50 -0.66
C LEU A 28 -2.95 6.30 -0.82
N LEU A 29 -2.06 6.06 0.14
CA LEU A 29 -1.20 4.87 0.15
C LEU A 29 -2.05 3.59 0.14
N LEU A 30 -3.10 3.52 0.98
CA LEU A 30 -4.00 2.37 1.05
C LEU A 30 -4.88 2.20 -0.20
N ILE A 31 -5.21 3.29 -0.92
CA ILE A 31 -5.90 3.21 -2.21
C ILE A 31 -5.02 2.50 -3.24
N PHE A 32 -3.75 2.86 -3.34
CA PHE A 32 -2.82 2.20 -4.26
C PHE A 32 -2.53 0.76 -3.86
N ASP A 33 -2.38 0.49 -2.56
CA ASP A 33 -2.23 -0.86 -2.01
C ASP A 33 -3.45 -1.74 -2.31
N GLY A 34 -4.66 -1.20 -2.11
CA GLY A 34 -5.90 -1.88 -2.47
C GLY A 34 -5.98 -2.14 -3.97
N TYR A 35 -5.66 -1.15 -4.80
CA TYR A 35 -5.63 -1.32 -6.25
C TYR A 35 -4.74 -2.51 -6.66
N ASP A 36 -3.52 -2.60 -6.10
CA ASP A 36 -2.56 -3.68 -6.39
C ASP A 36 -3.03 -5.06 -5.91
N LEU A 37 -3.74 -5.16 -4.78
CA LEU A 37 -4.25 -6.45 -4.36
C LEU A 37 -5.40 -6.92 -5.28
N PHE A 38 -6.33 -6.02 -5.60
CA PHE A 38 -7.54 -6.36 -6.35
C PHE A 38 -7.32 -6.48 -7.86
N ILE A 39 -6.29 -5.84 -8.42
CA ILE A 39 -5.94 -5.94 -9.85
C ILE A 39 -5.77 -7.40 -10.28
N TYR A 40 -5.22 -8.27 -9.42
CA TYR A 40 -5.06 -9.67 -9.73
C TYR A 40 -6.40 -10.33 -10.05
N GLY A 41 -7.41 -10.12 -9.20
CA GLY A 41 -8.75 -10.67 -9.42
C GLY A 41 -9.40 -10.14 -10.69
N VAL A 42 -9.11 -8.90 -11.07
CA VAL A 42 -9.63 -8.27 -12.30
C VAL A 42 -8.99 -8.86 -13.56
N VAL A 43 -7.68 -9.08 -13.56
CA VAL A 43 -6.95 -9.63 -14.72
C VAL A 43 -6.98 -11.16 -14.80
N LEU A 44 -7.32 -11.84 -13.70
CA LEU A 44 -7.21 -13.29 -13.56
C LEU A 44 -7.92 -14.07 -14.69
N PRO A 45 -9.18 -13.77 -15.07
CA PRO A 45 -9.84 -14.53 -16.14
C PRO A 45 -9.08 -14.47 -17.47
N VAL A 46 -8.50 -13.31 -17.79
CA VAL A 46 -7.71 -13.10 -19.01
C VAL A 46 -6.39 -13.88 -18.95
N LEU A 47 -5.70 -13.84 -17.81
CA LEU A 47 -4.47 -14.61 -17.61
C LEU A 47 -4.70 -16.13 -17.64
N MET A 48 -5.84 -16.58 -17.13
CA MET A 48 -6.21 -18.00 -17.18
C MET A 48 -6.41 -18.47 -18.62
N ASP A 49 -7.00 -17.64 -19.48
CA ASP A 49 -7.16 -17.92 -20.91
C ASP A 49 -5.82 -17.86 -21.65
N GLU A 50 -5.08 -16.75 -21.51
CA GLU A 50 -3.83 -16.50 -22.24
C GLU A 50 -2.73 -17.51 -21.94
N TRP A 51 -2.58 -17.90 -20.66
CA TRP A 51 -1.57 -18.88 -20.24
C TRP A 51 -2.15 -20.28 -19.98
N SER A 52 -3.42 -20.51 -20.32
CA SER A 52 -4.10 -21.80 -20.12
C SER A 52 -3.93 -22.33 -18.69
N LEU A 53 -4.08 -21.44 -17.70
CA LEU A 53 -3.82 -21.78 -16.29
C LEU A 53 -4.93 -22.66 -15.72
N THR A 54 -4.51 -23.68 -14.97
CA THR A 54 -5.44 -24.43 -14.12
C THR A 54 -5.90 -23.57 -12.93
N PRO A 55 -7.08 -23.85 -12.34
CA PRO A 55 -7.53 -23.17 -11.13
C PRO A 55 -6.53 -23.27 -9.97
N VAL A 56 -5.77 -24.37 -9.90
CA VAL A 56 -4.73 -24.57 -8.88
C VAL A 56 -3.57 -23.61 -9.10
N GLN A 57 -3.10 -23.44 -10.34
CA GLN A 57 -2.04 -22.48 -10.68
C GLN A 57 -2.49 -21.03 -10.45
N ALA A 58 -3.73 -20.71 -10.82
CA ALA A 58 -4.35 -19.42 -10.52
C ALA A 58 -4.42 -19.15 -9.00
N GLY A 59 -4.84 -20.15 -8.21
CA GLY A 59 -4.84 -20.04 -6.75
C GLY A 59 -3.43 -19.82 -6.18
N ALA A 60 -2.44 -20.54 -6.70
CA ALA A 60 -1.04 -20.41 -6.30
C ALA A 60 -0.48 -19.00 -6.58
N LEU A 61 -0.74 -18.46 -7.78
CA LEU A 61 -0.29 -17.12 -8.17
C LEU A 61 -0.85 -16.02 -7.25
N GLY A 62 -2.14 -16.10 -6.89
CA GLY A 62 -2.73 -15.19 -5.91
C GLY A 62 -2.14 -15.36 -4.52
N SER A 63 -1.81 -16.60 -4.15
CA SER A 63 -1.21 -16.91 -2.84
C SER A 63 0.22 -16.36 -2.70
N TYR A 64 0.98 -16.25 -3.79
CA TYR A 64 2.34 -15.70 -3.74
C TYR A 64 2.38 -14.24 -3.28
N ALA A 65 1.38 -13.42 -3.66
CA ALA A 65 1.27 -12.06 -3.15
C ALA A 65 1.02 -12.02 -1.63
N LEU A 66 0.12 -12.88 -1.13
CA LEU A 66 -0.18 -12.99 0.30
C LEU A 66 1.01 -13.53 1.11
N PHE A 67 1.73 -14.52 0.57
CA PHE A 67 2.97 -15.00 1.17
C PHE A 67 4.03 -13.89 1.21
N GLY A 68 4.17 -13.12 0.12
CA GLY A 68 5.00 -11.93 0.09
C GLY A 68 4.62 -10.95 1.19
N MET A 69 3.32 -10.67 1.36
CA MET A 69 2.80 -9.79 2.41
C MET A 69 3.18 -10.26 3.81
N MET A 70 3.07 -11.57 4.08
CA MET A 70 3.46 -12.16 5.36
C MET A 70 4.95 -11.91 5.66
N PHE A 71 5.84 -12.23 4.71
CA PHE A 71 7.28 -11.99 4.90
C PHE A 71 7.62 -10.50 4.96
N GLY A 72 6.92 -9.69 4.16
CA GLY A 72 7.07 -8.24 4.14
C GLY A 72 6.76 -7.61 5.49
N ALA A 73 5.68 -8.05 6.14
CA ALA A 73 5.33 -7.60 7.48
C ALA A 73 6.42 -7.95 8.52
N PHE A 74 6.98 -9.16 8.46
CA PHE A 74 8.04 -9.59 9.38
C PHE A 74 9.37 -8.86 9.17
N VAL A 75 9.69 -8.47 7.93
CA VAL A 75 10.95 -7.80 7.61
C VAL A 75 10.81 -6.28 7.74
N PHE A 76 9.87 -5.68 7.02
CA PHE A 76 9.73 -4.24 6.91
C PHE A 76 9.00 -3.58 8.07
N GLY A 77 8.19 -4.33 8.84
CA GLY A 77 7.60 -3.82 10.08
C GLY A 77 8.67 -3.42 11.10
N PRO A 78 9.46 -4.37 11.62
CA PRO A 78 10.53 -4.07 12.58
C PRO A 78 11.64 -3.18 12.00
N LEU A 79 11.92 -3.32 10.70
CA LEU A 79 12.91 -2.45 10.05
C LEU A 79 12.47 -0.99 10.09
N ALA A 80 11.20 -0.71 9.78
CA ALA A 80 10.64 0.64 9.83
C ALA A 80 10.67 1.25 11.24
N ASP A 81 10.48 0.43 12.28
CA ASP A 81 10.61 0.89 13.66
C ASP A 81 12.06 1.30 13.98
N LYS A 82 13.07 0.68 13.35
CA LYS A 82 14.50 1.02 13.55
C LYS A 82 14.98 2.22 12.73
N ILE A 83 14.57 2.33 11.47
CA ILE A 83 15.07 3.37 10.54
C ILE A 83 14.16 4.62 10.48
N GLY A 84 13.00 4.56 11.15
CA GLY A 84 11.96 5.56 11.10
C GLY A 84 10.82 5.18 10.15
N ARG A 85 9.57 5.34 10.61
CA ARG A 85 8.36 4.90 9.88
C ARG A 85 8.25 5.52 8.49
N LYS A 86 8.62 6.79 8.34
CA LYS A 86 8.62 7.49 7.04
C LYS A 86 9.48 6.77 6.00
N LYS A 87 10.70 6.37 6.38
CA LYS A 87 11.61 5.63 5.50
C LYS A 87 11.08 4.22 5.23
N GLY A 88 10.52 3.56 6.24
CA GLY A 88 9.85 2.27 6.10
C GLY A 88 8.73 2.29 5.06
N VAL A 89 7.78 3.23 5.20
CA VAL A 89 6.69 3.45 4.22
C VAL A 89 7.27 3.72 2.83
N THR A 90 8.30 4.55 2.72
CA THR A 90 8.93 4.89 1.43
C THR A 90 9.50 3.66 0.73
N ILE A 91 10.27 2.84 1.45
CA ILE A 91 10.91 1.63 0.90
C ILE A 91 9.84 0.62 0.49
N CYS A 92 8.85 0.39 1.35
CA CYS A 92 7.73 -0.51 1.08
C CYS A 92 6.95 -0.07 -0.17
N PHE A 93 6.63 1.22 -0.23
CA PHE A 93 5.84 1.80 -1.31
C PHE A 93 6.60 1.78 -2.65
N ALA A 94 7.90 2.08 -2.63
CA ALA A 94 8.77 1.96 -3.80
C ALA A 94 8.86 0.51 -4.28
N LEU A 95 9.08 -0.43 -3.35
CA LEU A 95 9.24 -1.84 -3.65
C LEU A 95 7.99 -2.39 -4.33
N PHE A 96 6.80 -2.19 -3.75
CA PHE A 96 5.59 -2.71 -4.39
C PHE A 96 5.30 -1.98 -5.70
N SER A 97 5.39 -0.64 -5.75
CA SER A 97 5.04 0.09 -6.99
C SER A 97 5.95 -0.32 -8.16
N LEU A 98 7.25 -0.52 -7.90
CA LEU A 98 8.20 -0.98 -8.89
C LEU A 98 7.94 -2.44 -9.28
N ALA A 99 7.74 -3.33 -8.31
CA ALA A 99 7.46 -4.74 -8.58
C ALA A 99 6.15 -4.93 -9.37
N THR A 100 5.10 -4.18 -9.03
CA THR A 100 3.83 -4.16 -9.77
C THR A 100 4.02 -3.61 -11.18
N PHE A 101 4.79 -2.54 -11.36
CA PHE A 101 5.10 -2.03 -12.71
C PHE A 101 5.86 -3.06 -13.56
N LEU A 102 6.86 -3.73 -12.98
CA LEU A 102 7.60 -4.80 -13.63
C LEU A 102 6.72 -6.02 -13.95
N ASN A 103 5.69 -6.26 -13.14
CA ASN A 103 4.71 -7.32 -13.37
C ASN A 103 3.99 -7.17 -14.73
N GLY A 104 3.81 -5.94 -15.21
CA GLY A 104 3.25 -5.69 -16.54
C GLY A 104 4.11 -6.18 -17.71
N PHE A 105 5.40 -6.47 -17.48
CA PHE A 105 6.31 -7.05 -18.48
C PHE A 105 6.42 -8.57 -18.37
N ALA A 106 5.72 -9.21 -17.43
CA ALA A 106 5.81 -10.64 -17.21
C ALA A 106 5.37 -11.42 -18.47
N SER A 107 6.24 -12.31 -18.94
CA SER A 107 5.99 -13.15 -20.12
C SER A 107 5.62 -14.58 -19.76
N SER A 108 5.70 -14.94 -18.47
CA SER A 108 5.36 -16.27 -17.98
C SER A 108 4.63 -16.22 -16.62
N PRO A 109 3.81 -17.25 -16.29
CA PRO A 109 3.15 -17.34 -14.99
C PRO A 109 4.14 -17.34 -13.81
N THR A 110 5.29 -17.98 -13.96
CA THR A 110 6.31 -18.04 -12.91
C THR A 110 6.91 -16.66 -12.64
N GLU A 111 7.27 -15.93 -13.70
CA GLU A 111 7.78 -14.56 -13.59
C GLU A 111 6.73 -13.62 -12.99
N PHE A 112 5.48 -13.72 -13.42
CA PHE A 112 4.35 -12.99 -12.86
C PHE A 112 4.20 -13.25 -11.36
N GLY A 113 4.32 -14.51 -10.94
CA GLY A 113 4.27 -14.93 -9.55
C GLY A 113 5.42 -14.39 -8.69
N VAL A 114 6.64 -14.35 -9.24
CA VAL A 114 7.80 -13.73 -8.56
C VAL A 114 7.57 -12.24 -8.36
N TYR A 115 7.13 -11.52 -9.38
CA TYR A 115 6.80 -10.11 -9.24
C TYR A 115 5.65 -9.87 -8.27
N ARG A 116 4.64 -10.76 -8.22
CA ARG A 116 3.57 -10.70 -7.20
C ARG A 116 4.10 -10.87 -5.79
N PHE A 117 5.02 -11.81 -5.59
CA PHE A 117 5.65 -12.02 -4.30
C PHE A 117 6.45 -10.78 -3.87
N LEU A 118 7.23 -10.18 -4.78
CA LEU A 118 7.98 -8.95 -4.53
C LEU A 118 7.06 -7.75 -4.25
N ALA A 119 5.94 -7.63 -4.97
CA ALA A 119 4.94 -6.61 -4.68
C ALA A 119 4.33 -6.80 -3.29
N GLY A 120 3.93 -8.04 -2.98
CA GLY A 120 3.44 -8.43 -1.66
C GLY A 120 4.41 -8.09 -0.52
N LEU A 121 5.72 -8.32 -0.71
CA LEU A 121 6.75 -7.95 0.27
C LEU A 121 6.69 -6.45 0.62
N GLY A 122 6.48 -5.58 -0.37
CA GLY A 122 6.31 -4.14 -0.14
C GLY A 122 5.00 -3.82 0.58
N CYS A 123 3.88 -4.38 0.13
CA CYS A 123 2.55 -4.17 0.73
C CYS A 123 2.50 -4.59 2.21
N GLY A 124 3.17 -5.69 2.57
CA GLY A 124 3.16 -6.23 3.94
C GLY A 124 3.70 -5.28 5.01
N GLY A 125 4.70 -4.46 4.67
CA GLY A 125 5.21 -3.44 5.57
C GLY A 125 4.44 -2.12 5.52
N LEU A 126 3.71 -1.84 4.44
CA LEU A 126 3.06 -0.54 4.23
C LEU A 126 1.91 -0.31 5.22
N MET A 127 0.97 -1.27 5.30
CA MET A 127 -0.23 -1.15 6.12
C MET A 127 0.06 -0.94 7.62
N PRO A 128 0.89 -1.75 8.31
CA PRO A 128 1.16 -1.53 9.74
C PRO A 128 1.87 -0.20 9.99
N ASN A 129 2.76 0.22 9.08
CA ASN A 129 3.46 1.50 9.22
C ASN A 129 2.54 2.71 9.01
N ALA A 130 1.63 2.65 8.04
CA ALA A 130 0.62 3.68 7.82
C ALA A 130 -0.34 3.82 9.01
N VAL A 131 -0.80 2.69 9.56
CA VAL A 131 -1.64 2.66 10.78
C VAL A 131 -0.90 3.24 11.98
N ALA A 132 0.36 2.86 12.18
CA ALA A 132 1.14 3.37 13.30
C ALA A 132 1.41 4.89 13.18
N LEU A 133 1.74 5.38 11.98
CA LEU A 133 1.88 6.82 11.72
C LEU A 133 0.57 7.57 12.02
N MET A 134 -0.56 7.04 11.55
CA MET A 134 -1.87 7.63 11.82
C MET A 134 -2.16 7.65 13.32
N ASN A 135 -1.82 6.60 14.04
CA ASN A 135 -2.00 6.53 15.48
C ASN A 135 -1.16 7.57 16.22
N GLU A 136 0.11 7.76 15.84
CA GLU A 136 1.01 8.73 16.48
C GLU A 136 0.51 10.18 16.37
N TYR A 137 -0.06 10.55 15.22
CA TYR A 137 -0.56 11.91 15.03
C TYR A 137 -2.03 12.08 15.43
N SER A 138 -2.83 11.01 15.52
CA SER A 138 -4.27 11.15 15.80
C SER A 138 -4.59 11.43 17.27
N PRO A 139 -5.50 12.37 17.57
CA PRO A 139 -6.09 12.50 18.89
C PRO A 139 -6.81 11.21 19.30
N LYS A 140 -6.64 10.80 20.56
CA LYS A 140 -7.15 9.53 21.11
C LYS A 140 -8.66 9.33 20.88
N ARG A 141 -9.44 10.41 20.90
CA ARG A 141 -10.90 10.38 20.73
C ARG A 141 -11.37 10.11 19.30
N SER A 142 -10.59 10.50 18.28
CA SER A 142 -10.95 10.34 16.86
C SER A 142 -10.08 9.31 16.11
N ARG A 143 -9.04 8.77 16.77
CA ARG A 143 -8.11 7.78 16.19
C ARG A 143 -8.82 6.62 15.49
N SER A 144 -9.78 5.98 16.16
CA SER A 144 -10.51 4.83 15.58
C SER A 144 -11.24 5.22 14.29
N THR A 145 -11.93 6.37 14.29
CA THR A 145 -12.63 6.89 13.10
C THR A 145 -11.67 7.19 11.96
N LEU A 146 -10.50 7.77 12.24
CA LEU A 146 -9.51 8.12 11.21
C LEU A 146 -8.87 6.89 10.59
N VAL A 147 -8.54 5.90 11.42
CA VAL A 147 -8.06 4.61 10.94
C VAL A 147 -9.14 3.94 10.09
N ALA A 148 -10.41 3.94 10.52
CA ALA A 148 -11.51 3.38 9.73
C ALA A 148 -11.68 4.09 8.37
N ILE A 149 -11.63 5.44 8.34
CA ILE A 149 -11.69 6.21 7.09
C ILE A 149 -10.48 5.87 6.19
N MET A 150 -9.29 5.77 6.77
CA MET A 150 -8.08 5.40 6.05
C MET A 150 -8.19 4.01 5.40
N PHE A 151 -8.72 3.03 6.14
CA PHE A 151 -8.96 1.67 5.62
C PHE A 151 -10.04 1.61 4.54
N SER A 152 -11.01 2.54 4.53
CA SER A 152 -11.98 2.62 3.43
C SER A 152 -11.31 2.94 2.08
N GLY A 153 -10.12 3.57 2.11
CA GLY A 153 -9.26 3.74 0.93
C GLY A 153 -8.91 2.41 0.26
N TYR A 154 -8.73 1.34 1.01
CA TYR A 154 -8.44 0.01 0.46
C TYR A 154 -9.58 -0.50 -0.42
N SER A 155 -10.82 -0.38 0.05
CA SER A 155 -12.02 -0.73 -0.72
C SER A 155 -12.19 0.16 -1.94
N LEU A 156 -11.87 1.45 -1.83
CA LEU A 156 -11.87 2.38 -2.95
C LEU A 156 -10.84 1.99 -4.02
N GLY A 157 -9.64 1.56 -3.61
CA GLY A 157 -8.61 1.02 -4.50
C GLY A 157 -9.10 -0.19 -5.28
N GLY A 158 -9.78 -1.12 -4.61
CA GLY A 158 -10.40 -2.28 -5.27
C GLY A 158 -11.47 -1.90 -6.28
N LEU A 159 -12.34 -0.95 -5.93
CA LEU A 159 -13.37 -0.42 -6.84
C LEU A 159 -12.74 0.25 -8.07
N LEU A 160 -11.68 1.05 -7.87
CA LEU A 160 -10.94 1.68 -8.95
C LEU A 160 -10.28 0.64 -9.86
N SER A 161 -9.74 -0.43 -9.29
CA SER A 161 -9.16 -1.54 -10.05
C SER A 161 -10.19 -2.21 -10.97
N ALA A 162 -11.37 -2.53 -10.45
CA ALA A 162 -12.44 -3.07 -11.27
C ALA A 162 -12.93 -2.08 -12.35
N ALA A 163 -13.14 -0.81 -11.98
CA ALA A 163 -13.63 0.22 -12.89
C ALA A 163 -12.64 0.50 -14.04
N ILE A 164 -11.35 0.61 -13.74
CA ILE A 164 -10.29 0.79 -14.74
C ILE A 164 -10.18 -0.48 -15.59
N GLY A 165 -10.30 -1.66 -15.00
CA GLY A 165 -10.28 -2.95 -15.69
C GLY A 165 -11.32 -3.07 -16.79
N ILE A 166 -12.57 -2.65 -16.53
CA ILE A 166 -13.66 -2.67 -17.53
C ILE A 166 -13.27 -1.92 -18.81
N TYR A 167 -12.53 -0.82 -18.70
CA TYR A 167 -12.13 -0.01 -19.84
C TYR A 167 -10.78 -0.43 -20.45
N MET A 168 -9.79 -0.75 -19.60
CA MET A 168 -8.42 -0.98 -20.03
C MET A 168 -8.19 -2.39 -20.57
N LEU A 169 -8.74 -3.43 -19.93
CA LEU A 169 -8.59 -4.82 -20.37
C LEU A 169 -8.93 -5.04 -21.85
N PRO A 170 -10.12 -4.63 -22.36
CA PRO A 170 -10.48 -4.90 -23.75
C PRO A 170 -9.72 -4.05 -24.78
N ARG A 171 -9.08 -2.95 -24.36
CA ARG A 171 -8.45 -1.98 -25.29
C ARG A 171 -6.92 -2.07 -25.31
N PHE A 172 -6.32 -2.33 -24.17
CA PHE A 172 -4.87 -2.22 -23.95
C PHE A 172 -4.26 -3.48 -23.33
N GLY A 173 -5.05 -4.52 -23.08
CA GLY A 173 -4.59 -5.75 -22.44
C GLY A 173 -4.39 -5.63 -20.93
N TRP A 174 -4.10 -6.74 -20.27
CA TRP A 174 -3.94 -6.82 -18.83
C TRP A 174 -2.66 -6.13 -18.33
N GLN A 175 -1.62 -6.05 -19.16
CA GLN A 175 -0.35 -5.40 -18.85
C GLN A 175 -0.54 -3.92 -18.50
N SER A 176 -1.48 -3.26 -19.19
CA SER A 176 -1.78 -1.84 -18.98
C SER A 176 -2.24 -1.51 -17.56
N MET A 177 -2.94 -2.44 -16.90
CA MET A 177 -3.36 -2.30 -15.52
C MET A 177 -2.15 -2.25 -14.57
N PHE A 178 -1.10 -3.01 -14.87
CA PHE A 178 0.14 -3.02 -14.09
C PHE A 178 1.01 -1.79 -14.36
N PHE A 179 0.99 -1.27 -15.59
CA PHE A 179 1.68 -0.02 -15.91
C PHE A 179 1.07 1.19 -15.19
N CYS A 180 -0.20 1.12 -14.77
CA CYS A 180 -0.79 2.15 -13.90
C CYS A 180 -0.03 2.29 -12.56
N ALA A 181 0.73 1.29 -12.12
CA ALA A 181 1.61 1.39 -10.95
C ALA A 181 2.79 2.36 -11.15
N ALA A 182 3.04 2.85 -12.37
CA ALA A 182 3.93 3.98 -12.57
C ALA A 182 3.41 5.25 -11.89
N ILE A 183 2.09 5.43 -11.76
CA ILE A 183 1.47 6.58 -11.12
C ILE A 183 1.87 6.68 -9.63
N PRO A 184 1.63 5.66 -8.77
CA PRO A 184 2.10 5.70 -7.40
C PRO A 184 3.61 5.88 -7.31
N LEU A 185 4.39 5.21 -8.16
CA LEU A 185 5.86 5.38 -8.16
C LEU A 185 6.28 6.84 -8.42
N LEU A 186 5.61 7.55 -9.32
CA LEU A 186 5.85 8.97 -9.59
C LEU A 186 5.33 9.90 -8.49
N LEU A 187 4.29 9.48 -7.77
CA LEU A 187 3.75 10.23 -6.63
C LEU A 187 4.58 10.04 -5.35
N LEU A 188 5.40 8.99 -5.28
CA LEU A 188 6.22 8.67 -4.11
C LEU A 188 7.05 9.87 -3.61
N PRO A 189 7.82 10.61 -4.44
CA PRO A 189 8.63 11.74 -3.97
C PRO A 189 7.77 12.83 -3.32
N PHE A 190 6.58 13.08 -3.87
CA PHE A 190 5.64 14.04 -3.32
C PHE A 190 5.07 13.57 -1.97
N ILE A 191 4.70 12.29 -1.88
CA ILE A 191 4.20 11.69 -0.63
C ILE A 191 5.30 11.77 0.44
N VAL A 192 6.53 11.39 0.13
CA VAL A 192 7.68 11.45 1.05
C VAL A 192 7.97 12.87 1.48
N TRP A 193 7.88 13.85 0.58
CA TRP A 193 8.10 15.25 0.94
C TRP A 193 7.05 15.77 1.92
N LYS A 194 5.78 15.35 1.77
CA LYS A 194 4.67 15.77 2.63
C LYS A 194 4.51 14.94 3.90
N LEU A 195 4.99 13.69 3.92
CA LEU A 195 4.85 12.81 5.08
C LEU A 195 5.72 13.32 6.24
N PRO A 196 5.13 13.58 7.42
CA PRO A 196 5.90 13.93 8.60
C PRO A 196 6.69 12.72 9.11
N GLU A 197 7.79 12.99 9.81
CA GLU A 197 8.65 11.95 10.40
C GLU A 197 8.13 11.55 11.77
N SER A 198 8.05 10.24 12.03
CA SER A 198 7.44 9.64 13.23
C SER A 198 7.90 10.31 14.52
N LEU A 199 6.93 10.68 15.37
CA LEU A 199 7.20 11.38 16.63
C LEU A 199 7.97 10.50 17.62
N ALA A 200 7.75 9.18 17.57
CA ALA A 200 8.46 8.21 18.40
C ALA A 200 9.94 8.02 18.00
N PHE A 201 10.32 8.43 16.79
CA PHE A 201 11.72 8.43 16.32
C PHE A 201 12.44 9.77 16.61
N LEU A 202 11.68 10.83 16.88
CA LEU A 202 12.21 12.18 17.16
C LEU A 202 12.40 12.47 18.66
N MET A 203 11.86 11.62 19.55
CA MET A 203 12.01 11.67 21.01
C MET A 203 13.03 10.63 21.48
#